data_AF-A0A528IVF0-F1
#
_entry.id   AF-A0A528IVF0-F1
#
_cell.length_a   1.000
_cell.length_b   1.000
_cell.length_c   1.000
_cell.angle_alpha   90.00
_cell.angle_beta   90.00
_cell.angle_gamma   90.00
#
_symmetry.space_group_name_H-M   'P 1'
#
loop_
_entity.id
_entity.type
_entity.pdbx_description
1 polymer ?
#
loop_
_entity_poly.entity_id
_entity_poly.type
_entity_poly.pdbx_seq_one_letter_code
_entity_poly.pdbx_strand_id
1 'polypeptide(L)'
;ICIELSVALAWLTERSSLPGARLWAWLSVAPLAIPAFVHSYAWITLVPGLHGLWAGVLVSVVAYFPFLYLPVAAALRRLDPALEDAAAAVGLGPWRVFRRVVLPQLRLAICGGSLLIGLHLLAEYGLYVFIRFDTFTTAIVDQFQSTFNGPAANMLAAVLVTCCFVLLGIEVLVRGEERYARVGSGAARQQQRTRLGRATIPCLALPVVTTLLALGVPFVTIGRWLVAGGADVWRLDEIGLALGQTLFLALAGALLATIAAMPMAWISIRAPGPLQRLLEGCNYIVGSLPGVVVALALVTITVRIALPLYQTLFTILVAYALMF
;
A
#
# COMPACT_ATOMS: atom_id res chain seq x y z
N ILE A 1 -12.25 -6.70 -6.53
CA ILE A 1 -11.19 -6.24 -7.46
C ILE A 1 -9.77 -6.50 -6.95
N CYS A 2 -9.20 -5.72 -6.02
CA CYS A 2 -7.81 -5.96 -5.58
C CYS A 2 -7.59 -7.39 -5.06
N ILE A 3 -8.52 -7.92 -4.27
CA ILE A 3 -8.47 -9.30 -3.76
C ILE A 3 -8.39 -10.32 -4.89
N GLU A 4 -9.29 -10.25 -5.86
CA GLU A 4 -9.32 -11.18 -6.98
C GLU A 4 -8.05 -11.07 -7.81
N LEU A 5 -7.60 -9.86 -8.09
CA LEU A 5 -6.38 -9.60 -8.87
C LEU A 5 -5.14 -10.14 -8.19
N SER A 6 -4.93 -9.78 -6.92
CA SER A 6 -3.75 -10.19 -6.15
C SER A 6 -3.73 -11.68 -5.88
N VAL A 7 -4.87 -12.31 -5.58
CA VAL A 7 -4.97 -13.77 -5.41
C VAL A 7 -4.71 -14.49 -6.73
N ALA A 8 -5.27 -14.01 -7.85
CA ALA A 8 -5.04 -14.60 -9.16
C ALA A 8 -3.56 -14.49 -9.59
N LEU A 9 -2.96 -13.30 -9.47
CA LEU A 9 -1.53 -13.10 -9.78
C LEU A 9 -0.64 -13.94 -8.87
N ALA A 10 -0.90 -13.97 -7.56
CA ALA A 10 -0.12 -14.76 -6.61
C ALA A 10 -0.25 -16.26 -6.87
N TRP A 11 -1.45 -16.75 -7.21
CA TRP A 11 -1.62 -18.14 -7.59
C TRP A 11 -0.88 -18.47 -8.89
N LEU A 12 -0.94 -17.59 -9.89
CA LEU A 12 -0.23 -17.77 -11.15
C LEU A 12 1.30 -17.79 -10.97
N THR A 13 1.86 -16.92 -10.14
CA THR A 13 3.32 -16.86 -9.94
C THR A 13 3.85 -17.96 -9.02
N GLU A 14 3.07 -18.41 -8.03
CA GLU A 14 3.53 -19.37 -7.02
C GLU A 14 3.08 -20.82 -7.25
N ARG A 15 1.90 -21.04 -7.83
CA ARG A 15 1.23 -22.35 -7.90
C ARG A 15 1.12 -22.94 -9.30
N SER A 16 1.48 -22.17 -10.34
CA SER A 16 1.35 -22.60 -11.73
C SER A 16 2.69 -22.75 -12.45
N SER A 17 2.71 -23.43 -13.59
CA SER A 17 3.87 -23.58 -14.47
C SER A 17 4.07 -22.38 -15.42
N LEU A 18 3.67 -21.17 -15.01
CA LEU A 18 3.70 -19.99 -15.86
C LEU A 18 5.15 -19.61 -16.25
N PRO A 19 5.45 -19.43 -17.55
CA PRO A 19 6.81 -19.12 -17.99
C PRO A 19 7.23 -17.75 -17.48
N GLY A 20 8.44 -17.65 -16.93
CA GLY A 20 8.95 -16.41 -16.35
C GLY A 20 8.28 -16.00 -15.03
N ALA A 21 7.65 -16.92 -14.28
CA ALA A 21 6.96 -16.62 -13.02
C ALA A 21 7.72 -15.69 -12.06
N ARG A 22 9.06 -15.81 -11.98
CA ARG A 22 9.91 -14.93 -11.16
C ARG A 22 9.91 -13.47 -11.65
N LEU A 23 9.97 -13.27 -12.97
CA LEU A 23 9.88 -11.94 -13.58
C LEU A 23 8.51 -11.32 -13.29
N TRP A 24 7.43 -12.06 -13.49
CA TRP A 24 6.08 -11.58 -13.20
C TRP A 24 5.86 -11.28 -11.72
N ALA A 25 6.48 -12.04 -10.82
CA ALA A 25 6.46 -11.73 -9.40
C ALA A 25 7.16 -10.41 -9.08
N TRP A 26 8.28 -10.09 -9.73
CA TRP A 26 8.95 -8.79 -9.58
C TRP A 26 8.12 -7.65 -10.18
N LEU A 27 7.57 -7.85 -11.38
CA LEU A 27 6.73 -6.87 -12.06
C LEU A 27 5.41 -6.60 -11.32
N SER A 28 4.90 -7.58 -10.57
CA SER A 28 3.71 -7.41 -9.71
C SER A 28 3.99 -6.55 -8.46
N VAL A 29 5.25 -6.39 -8.07
CA VAL A 29 5.68 -5.60 -6.91
C VAL A 29 6.20 -4.21 -7.31
N ALA A 30 6.76 -4.11 -8.52
CA ALA A 30 7.32 -2.88 -9.08
C ALA A 30 6.40 -1.63 -9.01
N PRO A 31 5.06 -1.71 -9.11
CA PRO A 31 4.21 -0.52 -9.02
C PRO A 31 4.33 0.23 -7.70
N LEU A 32 4.76 -0.43 -6.60
CA LEU A 32 5.02 0.24 -5.32
C LEU A 32 6.15 1.28 -5.39
N ALA A 33 7.02 1.19 -6.40
CA ALA A 33 8.09 2.16 -6.61
C ALA A 33 7.59 3.45 -7.30
N ILE A 34 6.38 3.42 -7.88
CA ILE A 34 5.78 4.57 -8.56
C ILE A 34 4.83 5.26 -7.58
N PRO A 35 5.04 6.55 -7.25
CA PRO A 35 4.12 7.28 -6.40
C PRO A 35 2.70 7.32 -7.00
N ALA A 36 1.67 7.25 -6.15
CA ALA A 36 0.28 7.17 -6.60
C ALA A 36 -0.17 8.40 -7.41
N PHE A 37 0.35 9.59 -7.11
CA PHE A 37 0.10 10.80 -7.90
C PHE A 37 0.73 10.73 -9.30
N VAL A 38 1.85 10.02 -9.46
CA VAL A 38 2.47 9.79 -10.77
C VAL A 38 1.60 8.84 -11.59
N HIS A 39 1.03 7.81 -10.95
CA HIS A 39 0.05 6.93 -11.60
C HIS A 39 -1.16 7.73 -12.12
N SER A 40 -1.82 8.53 -11.28
CA SER A 40 -2.99 9.31 -11.72
C SER A 40 -2.64 10.32 -12.80
N TYR A 41 -1.54 11.06 -12.64
CA TYR A 41 -1.07 12.02 -13.64
C TYR A 41 -0.77 11.36 -15.00
N ALA A 42 -0.11 10.20 -14.98
CA ALA A 42 0.21 9.46 -16.19
C ALA A 42 -1.04 8.98 -16.94
N TRP A 43 -2.04 8.49 -16.20
CA TRP A 43 -3.30 8.00 -16.74
C TRP A 43 -4.14 9.11 -17.38
N ILE A 44 -4.26 10.26 -16.72
CA ILE A 44 -5.04 11.40 -17.23
C ILE A 44 -4.37 12.05 -18.43
N THR A 45 -3.04 12.10 -18.42
CA THR A 45 -2.30 12.58 -19.59
C THR A 45 -2.51 11.68 -20.81
N LEU A 46 -2.59 10.37 -20.61
CA LEU A 46 -2.81 9.40 -21.68
C LEU A 46 -4.27 9.42 -22.16
N VAL A 47 -5.21 9.50 -21.22
CA VAL A 47 -6.66 9.52 -21.48
C VAL A 47 -7.28 10.69 -20.71
N PRO A 48 -7.33 11.91 -21.29
CA PRO A 48 -7.84 13.10 -20.62
C PRO A 48 -9.32 13.03 -20.19
N GLY A 49 -10.09 12.08 -20.71
CA GLY A 49 -11.47 11.83 -20.28
C GLY A 49 -11.59 10.98 -19.01
N LEU A 50 -10.50 10.43 -18.50
CA LEU A 50 -10.50 9.45 -17.42
C LEU A 50 -10.58 10.14 -16.04
N HIS A 51 -11.78 10.52 -15.63
CA HIS A 51 -12.07 11.17 -14.34
C HIS A 51 -13.17 10.44 -13.54
N GLY A 52 -13.32 10.82 -12.27
CA GLY A 52 -14.38 10.32 -11.39
C GLY A 52 -14.13 8.92 -10.83
N LEU A 53 -15.20 8.26 -10.35
CA LEU A 53 -15.09 7.02 -9.57
C LEU A 53 -14.41 5.88 -10.34
N TRP A 54 -14.76 5.67 -11.61
CA TRP A 54 -14.20 4.59 -12.42
C TRP A 54 -12.69 4.73 -12.62
N ALA A 55 -12.24 5.95 -12.89
CA ALA A 55 -10.84 6.29 -12.98
C ALA A 55 -10.13 6.06 -11.64
N GLY A 56 -10.73 6.52 -10.54
CA GLY A 56 -10.22 6.29 -9.18
C GLY A 56 -10.05 4.80 -8.88
N VAL A 57 -11.06 3.99 -9.15
CA VAL A 57 -11.00 2.54 -8.94
C VAL A 57 -9.90 1.88 -9.78
N LEU A 58 -9.81 2.21 -11.08
CA LEU A 58 -8.79 1.63 -11.97
C LEU A 58 -7.38 1.96 -11.47
N VAL A 59 -7.09 3.23 -11.24
CA VAL A 59 -5.76 3.70 -10.86
C VAL A 59 -5.40 3.22 -9.45
N SER A 60 -6.35 3.22 -8.51
CA SER A 60 -6.14 2.67 -7.17
C SER A 60 -5.86 1.16 -7.20
N VAL A 61 -6.58 0.38 -8.00
CA VAL A 61 -6.31 -1.06 -8.13
C VAL A 61 -4.91 -1.27 -8.64
N VAL A 62 -4.54 -0.57 -9.70
CA VAL A 62 -3.24 -0.71 -10.38
C VAL A 62 -2.07 -0.28 -9.48
N ALA A 63 -2.23 0.77 -8.67
CA ALA A 63 -1.19 1.27 -7.77
C ALA A 63 -1.07 0.44 -6.48
N TYR A 64 -2.20 -0.01 -5.89
CA TYR A 64 -2.20 -0.58 -4.53
C TYR A 64 -2.40 -2.10 -4.45
N PHE A 65 -2.75 -2.81 -5.53
CA PHE A 65 -2.81 -4.28 -5.50
C PHE A 65 -1.53 -4.98 -4.98
N PRO A 66 -0.30 -4.43 -5.14
CA PRO A 66 0.90 -5.11 -4.66
C PRO A 66 0.94 -5.29 -3.14
N PHE A 67 0.33 -4.37 -2.37
CA PHE A 67 0.21 -4.47 -0.91
C PHE A 67 -0.53 -5.73 -0.46
N LEU A 68 -1.46 -6.22 -1.29
CA LEU A 68 -2.19 -7.46 -1.05
C LEU A 68 -1.52 -8.67 -1.72
N TYR A 69 -0.88 -8.47 -2.87
CA TYR A 69 -0.16 -9.54 -3.58
C TYR A 69 0.97 -10.12 -2.74
N LEU A 70 1.78 -9.28 -2.08
CA LEU A 70 2.92 -9.71 -1.26
C LEU A 70 2.55 -10.69 -0.13
N PRO A 71 1.63 -10.36 0.79
CA PRO A 71 1.25 -11.27 1.86
C PRO A 71 0.54 -12.52 1.33
N VAL A 72 -0.25 -12.41 0.26
CA VAL A 72 -0.93 -13.57 -0.34
C VAL A 72 0.07 -14.52 -1.00
N ALA A 73 1.03 -14.02 -1.77
CA ALA A 73 2.10 -14.82 -2.37
C ALA A 73 2.97 -15.48 -1.29
N ALA A 74 3.32 -14.73 -0.23
CA ALA A 74 4.06 -15.28 0.90
C ALA A 74 3.29 -16.38 1.64
N ALA A 75 1.97 -16.21 1.84
CA ALA A 75 1.12 -17.24 2.43
C ALA A 75 1.06 -18.49 1.54
N LEU A 76 0.83 -18.32 0.22
CA LEU A 76 0.81 -19.41 -0.75
C LEU A 76 2.12 -20.21 -0.80
N ARG A 77 3.29 -19.57 -0.59
CA ARG A 77 4.60 -20.26 -0.50
C ARG A 77 4.78 -21.09 0.78
N ARG A 78 4.07 -20.73 1.86
CA ARG A 78 4.23 -21.34 3.19
C ARG A 78 3.21 -22.44 3.48
N LEU A 79 2.13 -22.52 2.72
CA LEU A 79 1.10 -23.55 2.85
C LEU A 79 1.68 -24.95 2.61
N ASP A 80 1.29 -25.91 3.46
CA ASP A 80 1.73 -27.30 3.37
C ASP A 80 1.03 -28.03 2.21
N PRO A 81 1.76 -28.55 1.20
CA PRO A 81 1.17 -29.33 0.11
C PRO A 81 0.39 -30.57 0.58
N ALA A 82 0.71 -31.14 1.74
CA ALA A 82 0.03 -32.33 2.25
C ALA A 82 -1.48 -32.13 2.48
N LEU A 83 -1.89 -30.91 2.81
CA LEU A 83 -3.32 -30.57 2.98
C LEU A 83 -4.08 -30.63 1.64
N GLU A 84 -3.42 -30.23 0.56
CA GLU A 84 -3.97 -30.29 -0.80
C GLU A 84 -4.02 -31.74 -1.31
N ASP A 85 -2.97 -32.51 -1.06
CA ASP A 85 -2.88 -33.94 -1.42
C ASP A 85 -3.92 -34.78 -0.68
N ALA A 86 -4.10 -34.55 0.63
CA ALA A 86 -5.11 -35.24 1.43
C ALA A 86 -6.54 -34.92 0.95
N ALA A 87 -6.79 -33.65 0.62
CA ALA A 87 -8.07 -33.25 0.04
C ALA A 87 -8.32 -33.89 -1.33
N ALA A 88 -7.29 -33.96 -2.18
CA ALA A 88 -7.36 -34.62 -3.48
C ALA A 88 -7.57 -36.15 -3.35
N ALA A 89 -6.95 -36.80 -2.36
CA ALA A 89 -7.10 -38.23 -2.10
C ALA A 89 -8.54 -38.64 -1.71
N VAL A 90 -9.30 -37.72 -1.09
CA VAL A 90 -10.74 -37.91 -0.78
C VAL A 90 -11.63 -37.59 -2.00
N GLY A 91 -11.05 -37.35 -3.18
CA GLY A 91 -11.77 -37.15 -4.44
C GLY A 91 -12.18 -35.70 -4.72
N LEU A 92 -11.61 -34.71 -4.01
CA LEU A 92 -11.85 -33.30 -4.34
C LEU A 92 -11.04 -32.89 -5.58
N GLY A 93 -11.73 -32.36 -6.59
CA GLY A 93 -11.08 -31.79 -7.77
C GLY A 93 -10.33 -30.47 -7.45
N PRO A 94 -9.43 -30.01 -8.34
CA PRO A 94 -8.52 -28.89 -8.08
C PRO A 94 -9.22 -27.59 -7.64
N TRP A 95 -10.34 -27.24 -8.27
CA TRP A 95 -11.13 -26.06 -7.91
C TRP A 95 -11.73 -26.16 -6.50
N ARG A 96 -12.20 -27.36 -6.11
CA ARG A 96 -12.75 -27.58 -4.76
C ARG A 96 -11.66 -27.56 -3.71
N VAL A 97 -10.48 -28.12 -4.01
CA VAL A 97 -9.30 -28.03 -3.13
C VAL A 97 -8.92 -26.56 -2.94
N PHE A 98 -8.80 -25.78 -4.02
CA PHE A 98 -8.52 -24.35 -3.92
C PHE A 98 -9.55 -23.61 -3.07
N ARG A 99 -10.85 -23.78 -3.34
CA ARG A 99 -11.91 -23.01 -2.65
C ARG A 99 -12.14 -23.43 -1.20
N ARG A 100 -11.98 -24.72 -0.87
CA ARG A 100 -12.26 -25.25 0.47
C ARG A 100 -11.03 -25.38 1.38
N VAL A 101 -9.83 -25.51 0.80
CA VAL A 101 -8.60 -25.74 1.57
C VAL A 101 -7.68 -24.52 1.49
N VAL A 102 -7.35 -24.05 0.28
CA VAL A 102 -6.37 -22.97 0.09
C VAL A 102 -6.96 -21.60 0.47
N LEU A 103 -8.09 -21.23 -0.12
CA LEU A 103 -8.68 -19.89 0.04
C LEU A 103 -9.01 -19.53 1.51
N PRO A 104 -9.57 -20.43 2.34
CA PRO A 104 -9.80 -20.13 3.75
C PRO A 104 -8.51 -19.86 4.54
N GLN A 105 -7.40 -20.52 4.18
CA GLN A 105 -6.09 -20.28 4.81
C GLN A 105 -5.48 -18.94 4.37
N LEU A 106 -5.84 -18.42 3.19
CA LEU A 106 -5.44 -17.09 2.74
C LEU A 106 -6.21 -15.96 3.43
N ARG A 107 -7.27 -16.24 4.18
CA ARG A 107 -8.15 -15.21 4.79
C ARG A 107 -7.37 -14.18 5.60
N LEU A 108 -6.37 -14.61 6.38
CA LEU A 108 -5.58 -13.70 7.22
C LEU A 108 -4.72 -12.76 6.39
N ALA A 109 -4.07 -13.29 5.34
CA ALA A 109 -3.28 -12.48 4.41
C ALA A 109 -4.17 -11.50 3.62
N ILE A 110 -5.37 -11.95 3.23
CA ILE A 110 -6.33 -11.14 2.50
C ILE A 110 -6.88 -10.02 3.41
N CYS A 111 -7.29 -10.32 4.63
CA CYS A 111 -7.79 -9.33 5.58
C CYS A 111 -6.71 -8.28 5.91
N GLY A 112 -5.50 -8.71 6.24
CA GLY A 112 -4.39 -7.80 6.55
C GLY A 112 -4.03 -6.89 5.37
N GLY A 113 -3.87 -7.44 4.16
CA GLY A 113 -3.58 -6.62 2.99
C GLY A 113 -4.75 -5.73 2.57
N SER A 114 -6.01 -6.16 2.77
CA SER A 114 -7.19 -5.35 2.43
C SER A 114 -7.34 -4.16 3.37
N LEU A 115 -7.05 -4.36 4.66
CA LEU A 115 -6.93 -3.25 5.61
C LEU A 115 -5.84 -2.26 5.16
N LEU A 116 -4.63 -2.75 4.87
CA LEU A 116 -3.53 -1.87 4.46
C LEU A 116 -3.93 -1.03 3.25
N ILE A 117 -4.55 -1.63 2.24
CA ILE A 117 -5.09 -0.89 1.08
C ILE A 117 -6.15 0.12 1.54
N GLY A 118 -7.11 -0.29 2.37
CA GLY A 118 -8.19 0.59 2.85
C GLY A 118 -7.67 1.83 3.59
N LEU A 119 -6.72 1.65 4.50
CA LEU A 119 -6.09 2.76 5.23
C LEU A 119 -5.30 3.68 4.29
N HIS A 120 -4.55 3.13 3.34
CA HIS A 120 -3.83 3.93 2.36
C HIS A 120 -4.79 4.73 1.48
N LEU A 121 -5.87 4.14 0.98
CA LEU A 121 -6.85 4.84 0.14
C LEU A 121 -7.61 5.94 0.91
N LEU A 122 -7.91 5.72 2.19
CA LEU A 122 -8.52 6.77 3.05
C LEU A 122 -7.58 7.96 3.24
N ALA A 123 -6.27 7.72 3.29
CA ALA A 123 -5.26 8.75 3.48
C ALA A 123 -4.74 9.35 2.16
N GLU A 124 -5.15 8.81 1.01
CA GLU A 124 -4.57 9.18 -0.27
C GLU A 124 -5.14 10.52 -0.75
N TYR A 125 -4.25 11.44 -1.11
CA TYR A 125 -4.60 12.73 -1.69
C TYR A 125 -4.17 12.82 -3.16
N GLY A 126 -2.92 12.46 -3.45
CA GLY A 126 -2.28 12.71 -4.74
C GLY A 126 -2.92 11.95 -5.89
N LEU A 127 -3.37 10.72 -5.65
CA LEU A 127 -4.11 9.97 -6.68
C LEU A 127 -5.42 10.67 -7.08
N TYR A 128 -6.23 11.04 -6.09
CA TYR A 128 -7.61 11.48 -6.30
C TYR A 128 -7.74 12.94 -6.77
N VAL A 129 -6.83 13.82 -6.34
CA VAL A 129 -6.83 15.23 -6.78
C VAL A 129 -6.67 15.34 -8.30
N PHE A 130 -5.77 14.55 -8.89
CA PHE A 130 -5.57 14.58 -10.33
C PHE A 130 -6.78 14.02 -11.07
N ILE A 131 -7.37 12.92 -10.59
CA ILE A 131 -8.55 12.25 -11.18
C ILE A 131 -9.84 13.06 -11.00
N ARG A 132 -9.78 14.19 -10.27
CA ARG A 132 -10.94 15.05 -9.95
C ARG A 132 -12.04 14.25 -9.28
N PHE A 133 -11.65 13.44 -8.31
CA PHE A 133 -12.56 12.67 -7.50
C PHE A 133 -12.51 13.19 -6.07
N ASP A 134 -13.67 13.60 -5.56
CA ASP A 134 -13.77 14.19 -4.23
C ASP A 134 -13.70 13.10 -3.14
N THR A 135 -12.75 13.25 -2.24
CA THR A 135 -12.54 12.43 -1.05
C THR A 135 -12.48 13.34 0.18
N PHE A 136 -12.48 12.75 1.37
CA PHE A 136 -12.25 13.51 2.59
C PHE A 136 -10.90 14.24 2.54
N THR A 137 -9.84 13.60 2.02
CA THR A 137 -8.51 14.22 1.92
C THR A 137 -8.47 15.41 0.97
N THR A 138 -9.10 15.31 -0.22
CA THR A 138 -9.16 16.46 -1.14
C THR A 138 -10.01 17.59 -0.58
N ALA A 139 -11.16 17.28 0.01
CA ALA A 139 -12.03 18.27 0.65
C ALA A 139 -11.36 18.97 1.85
N ILE A 140 -10.60 18.23 2.67
CA ILE A 140 -9.84 18.79 3.79
C ILE A 140 -8.82 19.81 3.28
N VAL A 141 -8.04 19.45 2.26
CA VAL A 141 -7.02 20.34 1.67
C VAL A 141 -7.69 21.57 1.05
N ASP A 142 -8.81 21.39 0.34
CA ASP A 142 -9.55 22.49 -0.28
C ASP A 142 -10.16 23.46 0.76
N GLN A 143 -10.75 22.94 1.83
CA GLN A 143 -11.26 23.76 2.93
C GLN A 143 -10.14 24.54 3.63
N PHE A 144 -8.97 23.93 3.78
CA PHE A 144 -7.83 24.57 4.44
C PHE A 144 -7.12 25.60 3.55
N GLN A 145 -6.83 25.26 2.29
CA GLN A 145 -6.01 26.09 1.39
C GLN A 145 -6.83 27.07 0.55
N SER A 146 -7.96 26.64 0.00
CA SER A 146 -8.77 27.47 -0.91
C SER A 146 -9.77 28.34 -0.16
N THR A 147 -10.44 27.76 0.84
CA THR A 147 -11.50 28.44 1.61
C THR A 147 -10.97 29.09 2.91
N PHE A 148 -9.72 28.80 3.30
CA PHE A 148 -9.12 29.24 4.57
C PHE A 148 -9.98 28.93 5.80
N ASN A 149 -10.81 27.89 5.73
CA ASN A 149 -11.74 27.48 6.78
C ASN A 149 -11.13 26.34 7.61
N GLY A 150 -10.21 26.72 8.51
CA GLY A 150 -9.58 25.81 9.46
C GLY A 150 -10.57 24.98 10.30
N PRO A 151 -11.64 25.57 10.86
CA PRO A 151 -12.65 24.81 11.59
C PRO A 151 -13.35 23.72 10.76
N ALA A 152 -13.75 24.02 9.51
CA ALA A 152 -14.36 23.02 8.64
C ALA A 152 -13.37 21.91 8.25
N ALA A 153 -12.12 22.26 7.94
CA ALA A 153 -11.07 21.29 7.66
C ALA A 153 -10.83 20.35 8.86
N ASN A 154 -10.81 20.89 10.09
CA ASN A 154 -10.67 20.08 11.31
C ASN A 154 -11.87 19.17 11.55
N MET A 155 -13.10 19.60 11.22
CA MET A 155 -14.30 18.77 11.33
C MET A 155 -14.24 17.58 10.35
N LEU A 156 -13.86 17.82 9.10
CA LEU A 156 -13.68 16.76 8.10
C LEU A 156 -12.53 15.82 8.49
N ALA A 157 -11.43 16.35 9.02
CA ALA A 157 -10.32 15.55 9.55
C ALA A 157 -10.78 14.62 10.70
N ALA A 158 -11.61 15.11 11.62
CA ALA A 158 -12.15 14.28 12.71
C ALA A 158 -13.05 13.14 12.19
N VAL A 159 -13.88 13.41 11.18
CA VAL A 159 -14.68 12.36 10.51
C VAL A 159 -13.76 11.32 9.86
N LEU A 160 -12.72 11.75 9.14
CA LEU A 160 -11.78 10.85 8.48
C LEU A 160 -11.03 9.96 9.49
N VAL A 161 -10.56 10.53 10.61
CA VAL A 161 -9.94 9.77 11.70
C VAL A 161 -10.91 8.74 12.29
N THR A 162 -12.18 9.12 12.45
CA THR A 162 -13.22 8.21 12.92
C THR A 162 -13.38 7.03 11.94
N CYS A 163 -13.39 7.28 10.63
CA CYS A 163 -13.41 6.22 9.62
C CYS A 163 -12.17 5.30 9.71
N CYS A 164 -10.98 5.85 9.91
CA CYS A 164 -9.77 5.05 10.12
C CYS A 164 -9.87 4.16 11.37
N PHE A 165 -10.36 4.69 12.50
CA PHE A 165 -10.54 3.91 13.72
C PHE A 165 -11.62 2.83 13.58
N VAL A 166 -12.71 3.10 12.87
CA VAL A 166 -13.71 2.08 12.56
C VAL A 166 -13.09 0.97 11.71
N LEU A 167 -12.32 1.32 10.68
CA LEU A 167 -11.69 0.36 9.78
C LEU A 167 -10.63 -0.49 10.51
N LEU A 168 -9.83 0.11 11.39
CA LEU A 168 -8.93 -0.60 12.30
C LEU A 168 -9.68 -1.50 13.29
N GLY A 169 -10.77 -1.02 13.88
CA GLY A 169 -11.58 -1.79 14.80
C GLY A 169 -12.18 -3.03 14.15
N ILE A 170 -12.68 -2.90 12.91
CA ILE A 170 -13.15 -4.03 12.10
C ILE A 170 -12.02 -5.05 11.87
N GLU A 171 -10.80 -4.59 11.59
CA GLU A 171 -9.68 -5.52 11.40
C GLU A 171 -9.33 -6.27 12.68
N VAL A 172 -9.25 -5.60 13.83
CA VAL A 172 -8.99 -6.28 15.12
C VAL A 172 -10.06 -7.36 15.38
N LEU A 173 -11.33 -7.07 15.08
CA LEU A 173 -12.43 -8.02 15.22
C LEU A 173 -12.34 -9.19 14.22
N VAL A 174 -12.04 -8.91 12.95
CA VAL A 174 -11.99 -9.92 11.88
C VAL A 174 -10.74 -10.79 11.97
N ARG A 175 -9.62 -10.24 12.44
CA ARG A 175 -8.34 -10.93 12.55
C ARG A 175 -8.37 -12.00 13.64
N GLY A 176 -9.15 -11.79 14.71
CA GLY A 176 -9.40 -12.76 15.78
C GLY A 176 -8.13 -13.27 16.48
N GLU A 177 -8.28 -14.27 17.35
CA GLU A 177 -7.17 -14.99 18.00
C GLU A 177 -6.56 -16.08 17.11
N GLU A 178 -6.97 -16.15 15.84
CA GLU A 178 -6.69 -17.22 14.90
C GLU A 178 -5.24 -17.18 14.41
N ARG A 179 -4.31 -17.57 15.29
CA ARG A 179 -3.01 -18.09 14.90
C ARG A 179 -3.29 -19.44 14.24
N TYR A 180 -3.32 -19.50 12.91
CA TYR A 180 -3.10 -20.76 12.21
C TYR A 180 -1.70 -21.25 12.60
N ALA A 181 -1.66 -21.98 13.71
CA ALA A 181 -0.46 -22.61 14.21
C ALA A 181 -0.01 -23.59 13.13
N ARG A 182 1.26 -23.49 12.75
CA ARG A 182 1.89 -24.50 11.92
C ARG A 182 1.90 -25.79 12.74
N VAL A 183 0.95 -26.69 12.48
CA VAL A 183 0.87 -27.99 13.16
C VAL A 183 2.02 -28.84 12.61
N GLY A 184 3.17 -28.78 13.28
CA GLY A 184 4.35 -29.56 12.94
C GLY A 184 5.35 -28.85 12.01
N SER A 185 6.54 -29.43 11.91
CA SER A 185 7.63 -28.93 11.05
C SER A 185 7.29 -29.00 9.56
N GLY A 186 6.31 -29.84 9.17
CA GLY A 186 6.00 -30.16 7.78
C GLY A 186 7.18 -30.87 7.12
N ALA A 187 6.94 -31.95 6.38
CA ALA A 187 8.00 -32.45 5.50
C ALA A 187 8.28 -31.34 4.45
N ALA A 188 9.54 -30.95 4.27
CA ALA A 188 9.92 -29.98 3.24
C ALA A 188 9.69 -30.60 1.84
N ARG A 189 8.43 -30.60 1.39
CA ARG A 189 8.06 -31.06 0.05
C ARG A 189 8.01 -29.87 -0.89
N GLN A 190 8.63 -30.05 -2.05
CA GLN A 190 8.47 -29.08 -3.13
C GLN A 190 7.02 -29.10 -3.60
N GLN A 191 6.41 -27.94 -3.57
CA GLN A 191 5.05 -27.73 -4.02
C GLN A 191 4.93 -28.03 -5.51
N GLN A 192 4.06 -28.97 -5.88
CA GLN A 192 3.88 -29.36 -7.27
C GLN A 192 3.16 -28.23 -8.03
N ARG A 193 3.84 -27.65 -9.03
CA ARG A 193 3.26 -26.59 -9.86
C ARG A 193 2.24 -27.17 -10.83
N THR A 194 1.06 -26.57 -10.90
CA THR A 194 -0.01 -26.96 -11.83
C THR A 194 0.42 -26.65 -13.26
N ARG A 195 0.48 -27.67 -14.13
CA ARG A 195 0.84 -27.49 -15.53
C ARG A 195 -0.30 -26.82 -16.30
N LEU A 196 -0.05 -25.65 -16.86
CA LEU A 196 -1.07 -24.85 -17.56
C LEU A 196 -1.36 -25.32 -19.00
N GLY A 197 -0.39 -25.94 -19.68
CA GLY A 197 -0.58 -26.43 -21.06
C GLY A 197 -1.12 -25.35 -22.00
N ARG A 198 -2.24 -25.62 -22.70
CA ARG A 198 -2.90 -24.64 -23.60
C ARG A 198 -3.46 -23.41 -22.87
N ALA A 199 -3.73 -23.50 -21.57
CA ALA A 199 -4.19 -22.36 -20.77
C ALA A 199 -3.05 -21.36 -20.45
N THR A 200 -1.80 -21.64 -20.85
CA THR A 200 -0.68 -20.73 -20.59
C THR A 200 -0.88 -19.35 -21.23
N ILE A 201 -1.40 -19.29 -22.46
CA ILE A 201 -1.63 -18.02 -23.18
C ILE A 201 -2.64 -17.13 -22.44
N PRO A 202 -3.87 -17.58 -22.14
CA PRO A 202 -4.82 -16.75 -21.39
C PRO A 202 -4.32 -16.44 -19.96
N CYS A 203 -3.59 -17.35 -19.32
CA CYS A 203 -2.99 -17.08 -18.00
C CYS A 203 -1.86 -16.05 -18.05
N LEU A 204 -1.14 -15.91 -19.17
CA LEU A 204 -0.14 -14.87 -19.37
C LEU A 204 -0.76 -13.49 -19.65
N ALA A 205 -1.97 -13.44 -20.20
CA ALA A 205 -2.64 -12.18 -20.48
C ALA A 205 -2.83 -11.34 -19.21
N LEU A 206 -3.18 -11.96 -18.08
CA LEU A 206 -3.40 -11.25 -16.81
C LEU A 206 -2.13 -10.52 -16.29
N PRO A 207 -0.98 -11.19 -16.07
CA PRO A 207 0.25 -10.50 -15.63
C PRO A 207 0.78 -9.52 -16.67
N VAL A 208 0.62 -9.79 -17.97
CA VAL A 208 0.99 -8.83 -19.04
C VAL A 208 0.14 -7.56 -18.95
N VAL A 209 -1.19 -7.69 -18.95
CA VAL A 209 -2.10 -6.54 -18.91
C VAL A 209 -1.89 -5.74 -17.65
N THR A 210 -1.82 -6.38 -16.48
CA THR A 210 -1.57 -5.67 -15.21
C THR A 210 -0.24 -4.92 -15.22
N THR A 211 0.83 -5.52 -15.76
CA THR A 211 2.14 -4.86 -15.89
C THR A 211 2.08 -3.67 -16.85
N LEU A 212 1.40 -3.81 -17.98
CA LEU A 212 1.25 -2.73 -18.96
C LEU A 212 0.43 -1.56 -18.40
N LEU A 213 -0.64 -1.85 -17.66
CA LEU A 213 -1.47 -0.84 -17.01
C LEU A 213 -0.73 -0.15 -15.85
N ALA A 214 0.03 -0.91 -15.07
CA ALA A 214 0.74 -0.39 -13.90
C ALA A 214 2.02 0.35 -14.23
N LEU A 215 2.89 -0.26 -15.04
CA LEU A 215 4.20 0.29 -15.35
C LEU A 215 4.20 0.94 -16.73
N GLY A 216 3.62 0.26 -17.72
CA GLY A 216 3.64 0.72 -19.11
C GLY A 216 3.07 2.13 -19.28
N VAL A 217 1.92 2.43 -18.68
CA VAL A 217 1.28 3.75 -18.77
C VAL A 217 2.18 4.86 -18.17
N PRO A 218 2.65 4.78 -16.91
CA PRO A 218 3.63 5.74 -16.38
C PRO A 218 4.90 5.87 -17.21
N PHE A 219 5.53 4.76 -17.62
CA PHE A 219 6.77 4.80 -18.39
C PHE A 219 6.61 5.47 -19.75
N VAL A 220 5.54 5.14 -20.49
CA VAL A 220 5.26 5.75 -21.80
C VAL A 220 4.96 7.23 -21.64
N THR A 221 4.13 7.61 -20.66
CA THR A 221 3.75 9.01 -20.47
C THR A 221 4.95 9.86 -20.04
N ILE A 222 5.73 9.42 -19.05
CA ILE A 222 6.93 10.15 -18.60
C ILE A 222 7.96 10.22 -19.73
N GLY A 223 8.20 9.12 -20.45
CA GLY A 223 9.09 9.10 -21.60
C GLY A 223 8.68 10.10 -22.67
N ARG A 224 7.37 10.19 -22.97
CA ARG A 224 6.85 11.17 -23.94
C ARG A 224 7.10 12.61 -23.49
N TRP A 225 6.90 12.92 -22.22
CA TRP A 225 7.18 14.26 -21.68
C TRP A 225 8.66 14.60 -21.70
N LEU A 226 9.53 13.66 -21.34
CA LEU A 226 10.99 13.85 -21.40
C LEU A 226 11.46 14.11 -22.84
N VAL A 227 10.91 13.38 -23.82
CA VAL A 227 11.23 13.60 -25.24
C VAL A 227 10.69 14.95 -25.72
N ALA A 228 9.45 15.30 -25.35
CA ALA A 228 8.83 16.56 -25.78
C ALA A 228 9.52 17.80 -25.18
N GLY A 229 9.98 17.72 -23.93
CA GLY A 229 10.65 18.82 -23.27
C GLY A 229 12.14 18.94 -23.59
N GLY A 230 12.77 17.89 -24.13
CA GLY A 230 14.16 17.95 -24.59
C GLY A 230 15.17 18.29 -23.49
N ALA A 231 16.25 19.00 -23.87
CA ALA A 231 17.32 19.38 -22.94
C ALA A 231 16.88 20.45 -21.92
N ASP A 232 15.87 21.25 -22.25
CA ASP A 232 15.41 22.38 -21.43
C ASP A 232 14.74 21.93 -20.13
N VAL A 233 14.29 20.68 -20.04
CA VAL A 233 13.74 20.09 -18.80
C VAL A 233 14.84 19.84 -17.77
N TRP A 234 16.09 19.66 -18.18
CA TRP A 234 17.20 19.30 -17.28
C TRP A 234 17.83 20.52 -16.60
N ARG A 235 17.00 21.24 -15.86
CA ARG A 235 17.38 22.41 -15.06
C ARG A 235 18.05 21.98 -13.75
N LEU A 236 19.36 21.75 -13.82
CA LEU A 236 20.15 21.23 -12.69
C LEU A 236 20.14 22.16 -11.46
N ASP A 237 19.93 23.46 -11.65
CA ASP A 237 19.72 24.46 -10.60
C ASP A 237 18.50 24.12 -9.74
N GLU A 238 17.37 23.79 -10.35
CA GLU A 238 16.14 23.45 -9.64
C GLU A 238 16.11 21.99 -9.20
N ILE A 239 16.44 21.07 -10.12
CA ILE A 239 16.38 19.62 -9.87
C ILE A 239 17.44 19.20 -8.85
N GLY A 240 18.67 19.73 -8.96
CA GLY A 240 19.76 19.39 -8.06
C GLY A 240 19.49 19.86 -6.64
N LEU A 241 18.94 21.07 -6.48
CA LEU A 241 18.56 21.61 -5.18
C LEU A 241 17.40 20.83 -4.57
N ALA A 242 16.36 20.53 -5.34
CA ALA A 242 15.22 19.72 -4.89
C ALA A 242 15.64 18.29 -4.49
N LEU A 243 16.53 17.66 -5.26
CA LEU A 243 17.10 16.35 -4.96
C LEU A 243 17.88 16.39 -3.65
N GLY A 244 18.76 17.38 -3.47
CA GLY A 244 19.57 17.55 -2.27
C GLY A 244 18.72 17.76 -1.01
N GLN A 245 17.71 18.63 -1.09
CA GLN A 245 16.78 18.89 0.02
C GLN A 245 15.96 17.65 0.38
N THR A 246 15.43 16.94 -0.63
CA THR A 246 14.62 15.74 -0.42
C THR A 246 15.47 14.62 0.17
N LEU A 247 16.69 14.43 -0.33
CA LEU A 247 17.63 13.43 0.21
C LEU A 247 18.01 13.76 1.65
N PHE A 248 18.31 15.02 1.96
CA PHE A 248 18.61 15.46 3.32
C PHE A 248 17.44 15.20 4.27
N LEU A 249 16.23 15.62 3.91
CA LEU A 249 15.03 15.43 4.72
C LEU A 249 14.71 13.93 4.91
N ALA A 250 14.84 13.12 3.87
CA ALA A 250 14.62 11.68 3.94
C ALA A 250 15.64 10.99 4.87
N LEU A 251 16.94 11.32 4.75
CA LEU A 251 17.98 10.75 5.60
C LEU A 251 17.84 11.20 7.07
N ALA A 252 17.60 12.50 7.29
CA ALA A 252 17.41 13.04 8.63
C ALA A 252 16.15 12.46 9.30
N GLY A 253 15.04 12.40 8.57
CA GLY A 253 13.80 11.77 9.03
C GLY A 253 13.99 10.29 9.35
N ALA A 254 14.62 9.52 8.45
CA ALA A 254 14.89 8.10 8.67
C ALA A 254 15.78 7.85 9.89
N LEU A 255 16.81 8.68 10.10
CA LEU A 255 17.68 8.60 11.27
C LEU A 255 16.91 8.90 12.56
N LEU A 256 16.09 9.96 12.56
CA LEU A 256 15.24 10.32 13.70
C LEU A 256 14.23 9.23 14.04
N ALA A 257 13.50 8.72 13.05
CA ALA A 257 12.54 7.64 13.20
C ALA A 257 13.21 6.37 13.75
N THR A 258 14.39 6.01 13.22
CA THR A 258 15.15 4.84 13.69
C THR A 258 15.60 5.00 15.16
N ILE A 259 16.08 6.19 15.53
CA ILE A 259 16.49 6.48 16.91
C ILE A 259 15.27 6.43 17.84
N ALA A 260 14.13 6.97 17.43
CA ALA A 260 12.89 6.97 18.21
C ALA A 260 12.30 5.55 18.35
N ALA A 261 12.38 4.73 17.30
CA ALA A 261 11.86 3.36 17.29
C ALA A 261 12.76 2.36 18.04
N MET A 262 14.06 2.64 18.17
CA MET A 262 15.02 1.71 18.78
C MET A 262 14.68 1.33 20.24
N PRO A 263 14.35 2.27 21.15
CA PRO A 263 13.90 1.92 22.51
C PRO A 263 12.63 1.07 22.52
N MET A 264 11.67 1.36 21.64
CA MET A 264 10.41 0.61 21.55
C MET A 264 10.67 -0.83 21.11
N ALA A 265 11.51 -1.02 20.09
CA ALA A 265 11.94 -2.33 19.63
C ALA A 265 12.77 -3.10 20.69
N TRP A 266 13.58 -2.40 21.47
CA TRP A 266 14.36 -3.02 22.55
C TRP A 266 13.46 -3.51 23.69
N ILE A 267 12.48 -2.70 24.10
CA ILE A 267 11.52 -3.04 25.16
C ILE A 267 10.62 -4.22 24.73
N SER A 268 10.17 -4.27 23.47
CA SER A 268 9.29 -5.35 23.00
C SER A 268 9.92 -6.74 23.04
N ILE A 269 11.26 -6.82 22.93
CA ILE A 269 12.01 -8.07 23.00
C ILE A 269 12.43 -8.38 24.45
N ARG A 270 12.96 -7.40 25.18
CA ARG A 270 13.61 -7.65 26.48
C ARG A 270 12.71 -7.51 27.70
N ALA A 271 11.68 -6.68 27.63
CA ALA A 271 10.81 -6.38 28.78
C ALA A 271 9.34 -6.25 28.35
N PRO A 272 8.72 -7.33 27.86
CA PRO A 272 7.32 -7.30 27.49
C PRO A 272 6.45 -6.97 28.71
N GLY A 273 5.64 -5.93 28.60
CA GLY A 273 4.94 -5.34 29.75
C GLY A 273 3.90 -4.29 29.35
N PRO A 274 3.28 -3.61 30.32
CA PRO A 274 2.24 -2.60 30.04
C PRO A 274 2.80 -1.41 29.25
N LEU A 275 4.04 -0.98 29.54
CA LEU A 275 4.70 0.12 28.83
C LEU A 275 4.93 -0.20 27.35
N GLN A 276 5.35 -1.43 27.04
CA GLN A 276 5.46 -1.90 25.66
C GLN A 276 4.12 -1.79 24.92
N ARG A 277 3.05 -2.32 25.51
CA ARG A 277 1.71 -2.31 24.88
C ARG A 277 1.21 -0.90 24.63
N LEU A 278 1.48 0.03 25.56
CA LEU A 278 1.15 1.44 25.37
C LEU A 278 1.94 2.04 24.21
N LEU A 279 3.26 1.84 24.16
CA LEU A 279 4.13 2.36 23.11
C LEU A 279 3.75 1.80 21.73
N GLU A 280 3.56 0.49 21.61
CA GLU A 280 3.10 -0.15 20.38
C GLU A 280 1.70 0.33 19.97
N GLY A 281 0.79 0.48 20.94
CA GLY A 281 -0.56 1.00 20.69
C GLY A 281 -0.55 2.44 20.18
N CYS A 282 0.27 3.32 20.77
CA CYS A 282 0.45 4.68 20.29
C CYS A 282 0.99 4.70 18.85
N ASN A 283 2.03 3.90 18.56
CA ASN A 283 2.59 3.82 17.22
C ASN A 283 1.57 3.31 16.19
N TYR A 284 0.80 2.30 16.57
CA TYR A 284 -0.24 1.72 15.73
C TYR A 284 -1.34 2.73 15.41
N ILE A 285 -1.76 3.50 16.41
CA ILE A 285 -2.75 4.57 16.24
C ILE A 285 -2.20 5.65 15.31
N VAL A 286 -1.00 6.18 15.58
CA VAL A 286 -0.40 7.26 14.78
C VAL A 286 -0.16 6.80 13.33
N GLY A 287 0.35 5.58 13.12
CA GLY A 287 0.57 5.02 11.78
C GLY A 287 -0.72 4.76 10.98
N SER A 288 -1.90 4.79 11.63
CA SER A 288 -3.19 4.70 10.96
C SER A 288 -3.81 6.06 10.59
N LEU A 289 -3.27 7.15 11.15
CA LEU A 289 -3.78 8.49 10.89
C LEU A 289 -3.37 8.93 9.48
N PRO A 290 -4.28 9.53 8.71
CA PRO A 290 -3.92 10.13 7.43
C PRO A 290 -2.88 11.24 7.60
N GLY A 291 -1.88 11.27 6.72
CA GLY A 291 -0.83 12.29 6.75
C GLY A 291 -1.36 13.72 6.68
N VAL A 292 -2.46 13.96 5.94
CA VAL A 292 -3.14 15.27 5.89
C VAL A 292 -3.66 15.69 7.27
N VAL A 293 -4.18 14.75 8.06
CA VAL A 293 -4.67 15.05 9.41
C VAL A 293 -3.53 15.36 10.35
N VAL A 294 -2.44 14.59 10.30
CA VAL A 294 -1.22 14.85 11.09
C VAL A 294 -0.64 16.22 10.73
N ALA A 295 -0.59 16.56 9.44
CA ALA A 295 -0.14 17.87 8.97
C ALA A 295 -1.01 19.01 9.51
N LEU A 296 -2.34 18.90 9.43
CA LEU A 296 -3.25 19.92 9.97
C LEU A 296 -3.16 20.07 11.49
N ALA A 297 -2.98 18.97 12.21
CA ALA A 297 -2.78 18.99 13.65
C ALA A 297 -1.49 19.74 14.01
N LEU A 298 -0.38 19.42 13.34
CA LEU A 298 0.90 20.11 13.54
C LEU A 298 0.82 21.58 13.17
N VAL A 299 0.18 21.94 12.05
CA VAL A 299 -0.02 23.34 11.65
C VAL A 299 -0.87 24.07 12.70
N THR A 300 -1.98 23.49 13.14
CA THR A 300 -2.85 24.12 14.15
C THR A 300 -2.13 24.35 15.47
N ILE A 301 -1.34 23.36 15.93
CA ILE A 301 -0.57 23.44 17.18
C ILE A 301 0.54 24.48 17.05
N THR A 302 1.32 24.44 15.97
CA THR A 302 2.42 25.40 15.76
C THR A 302 1.88 26.82 15.64
N VAL A 303 0.82 27.07 14.87
CA VAL A 303 0.25 28.41 14.76
C VAL A 303 -0.32 28.94 16.09
N ARG A 304 -0.99 28.09 16.88
CA ARG A 304 -1.66 28.54 18.12
C ARG A 304 -0.75 28.61 19.35
N ILE A 305 0.22 27.69 19.45
CA ILE A 305 0.98 27.47 20.69
C ILE A 305 2.47 27.76 20.49
N ALA A 306 3.03 27.37 19.34
CA ALA A 306 4.47 27.40 19.10
C ALA A 306 4.81 28.06 17.76
N LEU A 307 4.37 29.31 17.58
CA LEU A 307 4.47 30.05 16.31
C LEU A 307 5.90 30.10 15.73
N PRO A 308 6.98 30.19 16.53
CA PRO A 308 8.35 30.16 16.00
C PRO A 308 8.72 28.86 15.27
N LEU A 309 7.99 27.77 15.49
CA LEU A 309 8.21 26.49 14.81
C LEU A 309 7.40 26.39 13.51
N TYR A 310 6.41 27.25 13.28
CA TYR A 310 5.60 27.21 12.07
C TYR A 310 6.45 27.41 10.80
N GLN A 311 6.21 26.59 9.77
CA GLN A 311 6.96 26.58 8.50
C GLN A 311 8.47 26.35 8.63
N THR A 312 8.92 25.69 9.70
CA THR A 312 10.33 25.34 9.89
C THR A 312 10.64 23.90 9.47
N LEU A 313 11.92 23.63 9.16
CA LEU A 313 12.44 22.27 8.95
C LEU A 313 12.17 21.35 10.14
N PHE A 314 12.18 21.91 11.37
CA PHE A 314 11.91 21.15 12.58
C PHE A 314 10.52 20.51 12.55
N THR A 315 9.47 21.26 12.17
CA THR A 315 8.11 20.72 12.08
C THR A 315 7.98 19.64 11.01
N ILE A 316 8.70 19.76 9.89
CA ILE A 316 8.73 18.73 8.85
C ILE A 316 9.38 17.45 9.39
N LEU A 317 10.51 17.56 10.09
CA LEU A 317 11.20 16.41 10.67
C LEU A 317 10.37 15.72 11.76
N VAL A 318 9.64 16.49 12.58
CA VAL A 318 8.68 15.95 13.55
C VAL A 318 7.54 15.21 12.82
N ALA A 319 7.01 15.77 11.74
CA ALA A 319 5.99 15.10 10.94
C ALA A 319 6.51 13.77 10.37
N TYR A 320 7.75 13.73 9.89
CA TYR A 320 8.36 12.51 9.38
C TYR A 320 8.54 11.46 10.48
N ALA A 321 9.03 11.86 11.66
CA ALA A 321 9.20 10.95 12.79
C ALA A 321 7.87 10.42 13.36
N LEU A 322 6.76 11.11 13.15
CA LEU A 322 5.43 10.61 13.52
C LEU A 322 4.86 9.64 12.48
N MET A 323 5.13 9.87 11.19
CA MET A 323 4.55 9.10 10.09
C MET A 323 5.33 7.81 9.75
N PHE A 324 6.60 7.72 10.11
CA PHE A 324 7.52 6.63 9.77
C PHE A 324 8.18 6.03 11.01
#